data_AF-A0A5M3WX08-F1
#
_entry.id   AF-A0A5M3WX08-F1
#
_cell.length_a   1.000
_cell.length_b   1.000
_cell.length_c   1.000
_cell.angle_alpha   90.00
_cell.angle_beta   90.00
_cell.angle_gamma   90.00
#
_symmetry.space_group_name_H-M   'P 1'
#
loop_
_entity.id
_entity.type
_entity.pdbx_description
1 polymer ?
#
loop_
_entity_poly.entity_id
_entity_poly.type
_entity_poly.pdbx_seq_one_letter_code
_entity_poly.pdbx_strand_id
1 'polypeptide(L)'
;MSTSPPAARRRVPAGWVATAAIVALLVAMAVSTKYRSVEAAAAAAPKGFDPAAFGAENYDAKVVPAIKGNAVELPALLKAVEEDKEAAGQKYGKRAGTGPYNFAVKGTGTAGKPTSGLLPVDVPGLPDGAKVYLQIGPAINGTALRDSVGFITFGQFVNQVDFADAATALNDQMRQKLLNGLDIAALDGKKISFTGAFTLLTPATVTITPVAVS
;
A
#
# COMPACT_ATOMS: atom_id res chain seq x y z
N MET A 1 -27.33 -32.15 -86.44
CA MET A 1 -27.46 -32.11 -84.96
C MET A 1 -26.85 -33.37 -84.38
N SER A 2 -25.72 -33.28 -83.68
CA SER A 2 -25.24 -34.34 -82.78
C SER A 2 -24.39 -33.69 -81.71
N THR A 3 -24.87 -33.81 -80.48
CA THR A 3 -24.41 -33.15 -79.27
C THR A 3 -23.15 -33.83 -78.73
N SER A 4 -22.13 -33.05 -78.38
CA SER A 4 -20.94 -33.53 -77.66
C SER A 4 -21.32 -34.08 -76.28
N PRO A 5 -20.74 -35.20 -75.83
CA PRO A 5 -21.00 -35.75 -74.50
C PRO A 5 -20.38 -34.87 -73.40
N PRO A 6 -21.02 -34.75 -72.23
CA PRO A 6 -20.50 -33.95 -71.13
C PRO A 6 -19.27 -34.63 -70.52
N ALA A 7 -18.21 -33.84 -70.28
CA ALA A 7 -16.99 -34.31 -69.63
C ALA A 7 -17.28 -34.81 -68.20
N ALA A 8 -16.87 -36.05 -67.91
CA ALA A 8 -17.03 -36.66 -66.60
C ALA A 8 -16.24 -35.89 -65.53
N ARG A 9 -16.96 -35.23 -64.60
CA ARG A 9 -16.33 -34.58 -63.45
C ARG A 9 -15.76 -35.65 -62.51
N ARG A 10 -14.43 -35.73 -62.45
CA ARG A 10 -13.68 -36.57 -61.50
C ARG A 10 -14.07 -36.16 -60.07
N ARG A 11 -14.86 -37.00 -59.38
CA ARG A 11 -15.23 -36.76 -57.98
C ARG A 11 -14.02 -37.09 -57.11
N VAL A 12 -13.48 -36.09 -56.44
CA VAL A 12 -12.38 -36.28 -55.48
C VAL A 12 -12.94 -37.09 -54.30
N PRO A 13 -12.31 -38.20 -53.88
CA PRO A 13 -12.83 -38.99 -52.78
C PRO A 13 -12.87 -38.15 -51.50
N ALA A 14 -13.98 -38.22 -50.75
CA ALA A 14 -14.20 -37.39 -49.56
C ALA A 14 -13.06 -37.47 -48.52
N GLY A 15 -12.37 -38.62 -48.45
CA GLY A 15 -11.19 -38.81 -47.59
C GLY A 15 -10.04 -37.85 -47.93
N TRP A 16 -9.79 -37.56 -49.21
CA TRP A 16 -8.72 -36.65 -49.64
C TRP A 16 -9.04 -35.19 -49.31
N VAL A 17 -10.32 -34.80 -49.39
CA VAL A 17 -10.78 -33.46 -48.99
C VAL A 17 -10.64 -33.28 -47.47
N ALA A 18 -11.00 -34.30 -46.69
CA ALA A 18 -10.83 -34.28 -45.24
C ALA A 18 -9.35 -34.19 -44.82
N THR A 19 -8.47 -34.96 -45.45
CA THR A 19 -7.02 -34.88 -45.19
C THR A 19 -6.45 -33.51 -45.53
N ALA A 20 -6.81 -32.94 -46.69
CA ALA A 20 -6.36 -31.60 -47.08
C ALA A 20 -6.84 -30.52 -46.10
N ALA A 21 -8.08 -30.62 -45.61
CA ALA A 21 -8.62 -29.71 -44.61
C ALA A 21 -7.88 -29.81 -43.26
N ILE A 22 -7.54 -31.02 -42.80
CA ILE A 22 -6.77 -31.22 -41.56
C ILE A 22 -5.36 -30.65 -41.70
N VAL A 23 -4.69 -30.89 -42.82
CA VAL A 23 -3.35 -30.35 -43.08
C VAL A 23 -3.38 -28.83 -43.13
N ALA A 24 -4.35 -28.24 -43.82
CA ALA A 24 -4.53 -26.79 -43.87
C ALA A 24 -4.78 -26.19 -42.47
N LEU A 25 -5.56 -26.88 -41.62
CA LEU A 25 -5.81 -26.46 -40.24
C LEU A 25 -4.53 -26.49 -39.40
N LEU A 26 -3.73 -27.57 -39.49
CA LEU A 26 -2.46 -27.68 -38.76
C LEU A 26 -1.44 -26.62 -39.21
N VAL A 27 -1.37 -26.33 -40.51
CA VAL A 27 -0.54 -25.24 -41.04
C VAL A 27 -1.04 -23.88 -40.53
N ALA A 28 -2.35 -23.63 -40.53
CA ALA A 28 -2.92 -22.41 -40.00
C ALA A 28 -2.63 -22.25 -38.49
N MET A 29 -2.72 -23.32 -37.70
CA MET A 29 -2.35 -23.31 -36.27
C MET A 29 -0.86 -23.03 -36.07
N ALA A 30 0.01 -23.63 -36.88
CA ALA A 30 1.45 -23.40 -36.82
C ALA A 30 1.81 -21.95 -37.20
N VAL A 31 1.19 -21.41 -38.24
CA VAL A 31 1.42 -20.02 -38.71
C VAL A 31 0.81 -18.99 -37.76
N SER A 32 -0.31 -19.31 -37.11
CA SER A 32 -1.01 -18.43 -36.17
C SER A 32 -0.38 -18.45 -34.76
N THR A 33 0.40 -19.48 -34.42
CA THR A 33 1.05 -19.59 -33.11
C THR A 33 2.35 -18.78 -33.08
N LYS A 34 2.34 -17.62 -32.42
CA LYS A 34 3.58 -16.90 -32.09
C LYS A 34 4.33 -17.60 -30.96
N TYR A 35 5.40 -18.30 -31.30
CA TYR A 35 6.37 -18.80 -30.33
C TYR A 35 7.19 -17.62 -29.77
N ARG A 36 7.11 -17.41 -28.47
CA ARG A 36 8.01 -16.48 -27.75
C ARG A 36 9.03 -17.29 -26.97
N SER A 37 10.30 -16.90 -27.07
CA SER A 37 11.33 -17.50 -26.23
C SER A 37 11.10 -17.11 -24.76
N VAL A 38 11.57 -17.96 -23.85
CA VAL A 38 11.46 -17.72 -22.41
C VAL A 38 12.16 -16.41 -22.05
N GLU A 39 13.28 -16.08 -22.71
CA GLU A 39 13.99 -14.82 -22.51
C GLU A 39 13.20 -13.60 -23.01
N ALA A 40 12.51 -13.70 -24.15
CA ALA A 40 11.68 -12.62 -24.68
C ALA A 40 10.40 -12.40 -23.86
N ALA A 41 9.88 -13.45 -23.21
CA ALA A 41 8.79 -13.35 -22.26
C ALA A 41 9.26 -12.74 -20.92
N ALA A 42 10.44 -13.13 -20.43
CA ALA A 42 11.02 -12.61 -19.20
C ALA A 42 11.47 -11.14 -19.32
N ALA A 43 12.05 -10.75 -20.46
CA ALA A 43 12.47 -9.36 -20.72
C ALA A 43 11.29 -8.41 -20.96
N ALA A 44 10.15 -8.94 -21.41
CA ALA A 44 8.90 -8.19 -21.58
C ALA A 44 8.02 -8.21 -20.32
N ALA A 45 8.38 -9.00 -19.30
CA ALA A 45 7.68 -8.96 -18.02
C ALA A 45 7.90 -7.58 -17.38
N PRO A 46 6.85 -6.94 -16.85
CA PRO A 46 7.03 -5.71 -16.09
C PRO A 46 8.05 -5.98 -14.98
N LYS A 47 9.03 -5.09 -14.83
CA LYS A 47 9.91 -5.11 -13.66
C LYS A 47 9.00 -5.13 -12.43
N GLY A 48 9.21 -6.12 -11.56
CA GLY A 48 8.44 -6.25 -10.32
C GLY A 48 8.53 -4.97 -9.50
N PHE A 49 7.51 -4.71 -8.67
CA PHE A 49 7.53 -3.60 -7.75
C PHE A 49 8.79 -3.67 -6.87
N ASP A 50 9.51 -2.55 -6.73
CA ASP A 50 10.66 -2.40 -5.84
C ASP A 50 10.22 -1.59 -4.61
N PRO A 51 9.94 -2.25 -3.47
CA PRO A 51 9.50 -1.57 -2.27
C PRO A 51 10.56 -0.62 -1.72
N ALA A 52 11.84 -0.99 -1.77
CA ALA A 52 12.92 -0.21 -1.20
C ALA A 52 13.10 1.12 -1.95
N ALA A 53 13.09 1.06 -3.29
CA ALA A 53 13.11 2.25 -4.14
C ALA A 53 11.86 3.12 -3.88
N PHE A 54 10.67 2.51 -3.84
CA PHE A 54 9.44 3.23 -3.55
C PHE A 54 9.49 3.98 -2.22
N GLY A 55 9.95 3.32 -1.15
CA GLY A 55 10.12 3.92 0.16
C GLY A 55 11.06 5.12 0.10
N ALA A 56 12.26 4.93 -0.45
CA ALA A 56 13.29 5.97 -0.53
C ALA A 56 12.81 7.20 -1.32
N GLU A 57 12.09 7.00 -2.43
CA GLU A 57 11.58 8.07 -3.28
C GLU A 57 10.40 8.84 -2.66
N ASN A 58 9.52 8.15 -1.94
CA ASN A 58 8.24 8.73 -1.51
C ASN A 58 8.23 9.19 -0.05
N TYR A 59 9.05 8.60 0.83
CA TYR A 59 8.98 8.87 2.26
C TYR A 59 9.24 10.35 2.60
N ASP A 60 10.45 10.86 2.36
CA ASP A 60 10.79 12.25 2.70
C ASP A 60 10.15 13.27 1.75
N ALA A 61 10.08 12.93 0.47
CA ALA A 61 9.64 13.87 -0.56
C ALA A 61 8.13 14.11 -0.55
N LYS A 62 7.33 13.13 -0.13
CA LYS A 62 5.86 13.20 -0.24
C LYS A 62 5.16 12.84 1.07
N VAL A 63 5.51 11.72 1.69
CA VAL A 63 4.78 11.21 2.87
C VAL A 63 4.99 12.09 4.08
N VAL A 64 6.23 12.39 4.45
CA VAL A 64 6.52 13.24 5.63
C VAL A 64 5.88 14.63 5.50
N PRO A 65 5.99 15.36 4.36
CA PRO A 65 5.31 16.63 4.17
C PRO A 65 3.79 16.53 4.26
N ALA A 66 3.20 15.50 3.66
CA ALA A 66 1.74 15.31 3.70
C ALA A 66 1.24 14.99 5.11
N ILE A 67 1.96 14.18 5.89
CA ILE A 67 1.62 13.90 7.29
C ILE A 67 1.73 15.18 8.12
N LYS A 68 2.82 15.94 7.98
CA LYS A 68 3.01 17.20 8.71
C LYS A 68 1.95 18.25 8.34
N GLY A 69 1.62 18.38 7.05
CA GLY A 69 0.65 19.36 6.56
C GLY A 69 -0.79 19.05 6.94
N ASN A 70 -1.15 17.77 7.09
CA ASN A 70 -2.48 17.33 7.49
C ASN A 70 -2.61 17.01 8.99
N ALA A 71 -1.55 17.22 9.78
CA ALA A 71 -1.52 16.83 11.18
C ALA A 71 -2.51 17.64 12.04
N VAL A 72 -3.48 16.94 12.63
CA VAL A 72 -4.45 17.50 13.58
C VAL A 72 -3.92 17.35 15.02
N GLU A 73 -4.24 18.32 15.89
CA GLU A 73 -3.93 18.19 17.32
C GLU A 73 -4.65 16.98 17.93
N LEU A 74 -3.88 16.05 18.50
CA LEU A 74 -4.39 14.76 18.98
C LEU A 74 -5.53 14.91 20.02
N PRO A 75 -5.46 15.80 21.03
CA PRO A 75 -6.57 15.98 21.97
C PRO A 75 -7.86 16.43 21.31
N ALA A 76 -7.78 17.35 20.35
CA ALA A 76 -8.95 17.85 19.62
C ALA A 76 -9.54 16.76 18.72
N LEU A 77 -8.70 15.97 18.07
CA LEU A 77 -9.14 14.84 17.26
C LEU A 77 -9.87 13.78 18.10
N LEU A 78 -9.30 13.37 19.23
CA LEU A 78 -9.91 12.30 20.04
C LEU A 78 -11.25 12.72 20.65
N LYS A 79 -11.40 14.00 21.05
CA LYS A 79 -12.70 14.55 21.46
C LYS A 79 -13.72 14.51 20.32
N ALA A 80 -13.33 14.94 19.12
CA ALA A 80 -14.22 14.88 17.95
C ALA A 80 -14.61 13.44 17.60
N VAL A 81 -13.69 12.47 17.76
CA VAL A 81 -13.96 11.04 17.54
C VAL A 81 -14.91 10.47 18.59
N GLU A 82 -14.83 10.92 19.84
CA GLU A 82 -15.74 10.53 20.92
C GLU A 82 -17.15 11.08 20.71
N GLU A 83 -17.26 12.32 20.22
CA GLU A 83 -18.53 12.95 19.86
C GLU A 83 -19.21 12.29 18.65
N ASP A 84 -18.49 12.19 17.52
CA ASP A 84 -18.94 11.52 16.31
C ASP A 84 -17.75 11.01 15.48
N LYS A 85 -17.50 9.71 15.61
CA LYS A 85 -16.42 9.02 14.90
C LYS A 85 -16.51 9.16 13.39
N GLU A 86 -17.69 9.10 12.80
CA GLU A 86 -17.86 9.15 11.35
C GLU A 86 -17.63 10.58 10.84
N ALA A 87 -18.20 11.59 11.51
CA ALA A 87 -17.98 12.99 11.15
C ALA A 87 -16.50 13.40 11.32
N ALA A 88 -15.86 13.01 12.42
CA ALA A 88 -14.43 13.25 12.64
C ALA A 88 -13.57 12.55 11.58
N GLY A 89 -13.92 11.31 11.24
CA GLY A 89 -13.27 10.55 10.17
C GLY A 89 -13.38 11.22 8.81
N GLN A 90 -14.57 11.71 8.43
CA GLN A 90 -14.77 12.43 7.16
C GLN A 90 -14.02 13.76 7.13
N LYS A 91 -13.96 14.47 8.26
CA LYS A 91 -13.32 15.80 8.35
C LYS A 91 -11.80 15.73 8.37
N TYR A 92 -11.23 14.82 9.16
CA TYR A 92 -9.80 14.80 9.48
C TYR A 92 -9.06 13.57 8.97
N GLY A 93 -9.79 12.50 8.66
CA GLY A 93 -9.20 11.20 8.36
C GLY A 93 -9.20 10.86 6.87
N LYS A 94 -8.59 9.72 6.58
CA LYS A 94 -8.62 9.02 5.29
C LYS A 94 -9.02 7.56 5.53
N ARG A 95 -9.90 7.01 4.70
CA ARG A 95 -10.22 5.57 4.72
C ARG A 95 -10.28 5.03 3.30
N ALA A 96 -9.88 3.77 3.15
CA ALA A 96 -10.13 3.00 1.95
C ALA A 96 -11.42 2.20 2.12
N GLY A 97 -12.42 2.46 1.27
CA GLY A 97 -13.73 1.80 1.34
C GLY A 97 -14.39 1.98 2.72
N THR A 98 -14.76 0.86 3.33
CA THR A 98 -15.39 0.79 4.67
C THR A 98 -14.39 0.48 5.79
N GLY A 99 -13.09 0.51 5.49
CA GLY A 99 -12.04 0.28 6.49
C GLY A 99 -11.95 1.36 7.57
N PRO A 100 -11.10 1.17 8.58
CA PRO A 100 -10.88 2.16 9.63
C PRO A 100 -10.30 3.46 9.08
N TYR A 101 -10.59 4.56 9.77
CA TYR A 101 -10.00 5.86 9.46
C TYR A 101 -8.54 5.91 9.90
N ASN A 102 -7.73 6.56 9.08
CA ASN A 102 -6.33 6.84 9.29
C ASN A 102 -6.17 8.35 9.42
N PHE A 103 -5.40 8.79 10.41
CA PHE A 103 -5.27 10.19 10.75
C PHE A 103 -3.80 10.58 10.82
N ALA A 104 -3.48 11.74 10.28
CA ALA A 104 -2.25 12.45 10.59
C ALA A 104 -2.47 13.28 11.85
N VAL A 105 -1.58 13.15 12.82
CA VAL A 105 -1.68 13.84 14.12
C VAL A 105 -0.37 14.42 14.56
N LYS A 106 -0.49 15.43 15.42
CA LYS A 106 0.59 16.00 16.20
C LYS A 106 0.15 16.18 17.65
N GLY A 107 1.13 16.24 18.53
CA GLY A 107 0.89 16.46 19.94
C GLY A 107 2.17 16.73 20.69
N THR A 108 2.02 17.09 21.95
CA THR A 108 3.12 17.25 22.89
C THR A 108 2.75 16.57 24.19
N GLY A 109 3.66 15.83 24.78
CA GLY A 109 3.42 15.09 26.01
C GLY A 109 4.70 14.67 26.70
N THR A 110 4.57 14.03 27.85
CA THR A 110 5.71 13.49 28.60
C THR A 110 5.91 12.04 28.20
N ALA A 111 7.08 11.73 27.66
CA ALA A 111 7.46 10.36 27.33
C ALA A 111 7.69 9.56 28.63
N GLY A 112 7.17 8.34 28.68
CA GLY A 112 7.45 7.38 29.74
C GLY A 112 8.45 6.31 29.30
N LYS A 113 8.57 5.27 30.10
CA LYS A 113 9.52 4.18 29.85
C LYS A 113 9.17 3.37 28.59
N PRO A 114 10.06 3.30 27.58
CA PRO A 114 9.90 2.43 26.42
C PRO A 114 9.71 0.96 26.82
N THR A 115 8.71 0.28 26.26
CA THR A 115 8.47 -1.16 26.48
C THR A 115 8.04 -1.82 25.18
N SER A 116 8.70 -2.92 24.81
CA SER A 116 8.36 -3.72 23.61
C SER A 116 8.26 -2.91 22.31
N GLY A 117 9.13 -1.92 22.13
CA GLY A 117 9.13 -1.07 20.93
C GLY A 117 8.01 -0.01 20.89
N LEU A 118 7.33 0.23 22.02
CA LEU A 118 6.36 1.30 22.17
C LEU A 118 6.83 2.31 23.22
N LEU A 119 6.73 3.59 22.89
CA LEU A 119 6.96 4.70 23.82
C LEU A 119 5.61 5.19 24.33
N PRO A 120 5.23 4.95 25.58
CA PRO A 120 4.06 5.61 26.15
C PRO A 120 4.30 7.12 26.22
N VAL A 121 3.29 7.91 25.85
CA VAL A 121 3.35 9.37 25.95
C VAL A 121 2.12 9.87 26.67
N ASP A 122 2.33 10.57 27.77
CA ASP A 122 1.28 11.25 28.52
C ASP A 122 0.97 12.60 27.87
N VAL A 123 -0.14 12.68 27.14
CA VAL A 123 -0.56 13.88 26.42
C VAL A 123 -1.68 14.55 27.22
N PRO A 124 -1.51 15.82 27.65
CA PRO A 124 -2.55 16.51 28.40
C PRO A 124 -3.78 16.80 27.55
N GLY A 125 -4.96 16.73 28.18
CA GLY A 125 -6.24 17.10 27.56
C GLY A 125 -6.89 16.04 26.68
N LEU A 126 -6.37 14.80 26.69
CA LEU A 126 -7.04 13.65 26.10
C LEU A 126 -8.31 13.27 26.88
N PRO A 127 -9.27 12.59 26.22
CA PRO A 127 -10.38 11.93 26.91
C PRO A 127 -9.91 10.93 27.97
N ASP A 128 -10.74 10.72 29.00
CA ASP A 128 -10.43 9.82 30.09
C ASP A 128 -10.19 8.38 29.59
N GLY A 129 -9.09 7.78 30.05
CA GLY A 129 -8.71 6.42 29.68
C GLY A 129 -8.04 6.26 28.31
N ALA A 130 -7.88 7.33 27.53
CA ALA A 130 -7.15 7.29 26.27
C ALA A 130 -5.63 7.12 26.51
N LYS A 131 -5.03 6.14 25.85
CA LYS A 131 -3.59 5.83 25.93
C LYS A 131 -2.91 6.12 24.59
N VAL A 132 -1.77 6.79 24.63
CA VAL A 132 -0.97 7.13 23.45
C VAL A 132 0.36 6.41 23.49
N TYR A 133 0.69 5.75 22.38
CA TYR A 133 1.95 5.07 22.17
C TYR A 133 2.57 5.51 20.86
N LEU A 134 3.87 5.85 20.86
CA LEU A 134 4.65 5.99 19.64
C LEU A 134 5.35 4.68 19.32
N GLN A 135 5.27 4.22 18.07
CA GLN A 135 6.02 3.07 17.59
C GLN A 135 7.49 3.46 17.40
N ILE A 136 8.35 2.91 18.25
CA ILE A 136 9.80 3.14 18.30
C ILE A 136 10.58 1.80 18.28
N GLY A 137 9.91 0.73 17.87
CA GLY A 137 10.45 -0.63 17.87
C GLY A 137 11.31 -0.93 16.64
N PRO A 138 12.09 -2.03 16.68
CA PRO A 138 12.85 -2.50 15.52
C PRO A 138 11.95 -2.94 14.36
N ALA A 139 10.67 -3.23 14.64
CA ALA A 139 9.64 -3.46 13.65
C ALA A 139 8.49 -2.47 13.88
N ILE A 140 8.07 -1.81 12.80
CA ILE A 140 6.97 -0.85 12.80
C ILE A 140 5.82 -1.48 12.02
N ASN A 141 4.68 -1.62 12.70
CA ASN A 141 3.55 -2.38 12.18
C ASN A 141 2.47 -1.46 11.59
N GLY A 142 1.69 -2.04 10.68
CA GLY A 142 0.52 -1.41 10.09
C GLY A 142 0.85 -0.51 8.89
N THR A 143 -0.18 0.17 8.40
CA THR A 143 -0.15 0.89 7.12
C THR A 143 -0.45 2.39 7.28
N ALA A 144 -0.44 2.89 8.53
CA ALA A 144 -0.92 4.22 8.88
C ALA A 144 -0.27 5.35 8.07
N LEU A 145 1.05 5.28 7.80
CA LEU A 145 1.74 6.29 6.99
C LEU A 145 1.22 6.32 5.55
N ARG A 146 1.10 5.16 4.92
CA ARG A 146 0.59 5.02 3.54
C ARG A 146 -0.87 5.48 3.45
N ASP A 147 -1.68 5.07 4.43
CA ASP A 147 -3.13 5.24 4.34
C ASP A 147 -3.60 6.63 4.79
N SER A 148 -2.79 7.37 5.55
CA SER A 148 -3.13 8.72 6.01
C SER A 148 -2.84 9.81 4.97
N VAL A 149 -2.03 9.53 3.94
CA VAL A 149 -1.66 10.55 2.95
C VAL A 149 -2.66 10.71 1.81
N GLY A 150 -3.51 9.72 1.56
CA GLY A 150 -4.60 9.78 0.58
C GLY A 150 -4.19 9.76 -0.90
N PHE A 151 -2.92 10.02 -1.23
CA PHE A 151 -2.43 9.95 -2.61
C PHE A 151 -1.79 8.61 -2.98
N ILE A 152 -1.52 7.71 -2.03
CA ILE A 152 -1.05 6.35 -2.30
C ILE A 152 -2.25 5.43 -2.27
N THR A 153 -2.67 4.92 -3.43
CA THR A 153 -3.88 4.11 -3.57
C THR A 153 -3.58 2.77 -4.21
N PHE A 154 -4.40 1.76 -3.91
CA PHE A 154 -4.22 0.40 -4.45
C PHE A 154 -4.12 0.36 -5.99
N GLY A 155 -4.81 1.26 -6.69
CA GLY A 155 -4.77 1.34 -8.17
C GLY A 155 -3.40 1.69 -8.76
N GLN A 156 -2.40 2.04 -7.94
CA GLN A 156 -1.02 2.26 -8.36
C GLN A 156 -0.17 0.98 -8.32
N PHE A 157 -0.73 -0.12 -7.82
CA PHE A 157 -0.01 -1.38 -7.58
C PHE A 157 -0.68 -2.53 -8.32
N VAL A 158 0.12 -3.53 -8.71
CA VAL A 158 -0.37 -4.67 -9.51
C VAL A 158 -1.17 -5.63 -8.66
N ASN A 159 -0.79 -5.80 -7.39
CA ASN A 159 -1.36 -6.79 -6.49
C ASN A 159 -1.32 -6.31 -5.02
N GLN A 160 -1.95 -7.10 -4.13
CA GLN A 160 -2.04 -6.77 -2.71
C GLN A 160 -0.70 -6.86 -1.97
N VAL A 161 0.22 -7.71 -2.43
CA VAL A 161 1.56 -7.86 -1.85
C VAL A 161 2.36 -6.60 -2.11
N ASP A 162 2.41 -6.11 -3.36
CA ASP A 162 3.08 -4.85 -3.72
C ASP A 162 2.54 -3.68 -2.89
N PHE A 163 1.22 -3.60 -2.73
CA PHE A 163 0.60 -2.53 -1.95
C PHE A 163 0.96 -2.62 -0.46
N ALA A 164 1.01 -3.82 0.11
CA ALA A 164 1.45 -4.05 1.48
C ALA A 164 2.94 -3.73 1.66
N ASP A 165 3.78 -4.16 0.72
CA ASP A 165 5.22 -3.91 0.73
C ASP A 165 5.53 -2.42 0.63
N ALA A 166 4.72 -1.64 -0.09
CA ALA A 166 4.82 -0.19 -0.12
C ALA A 166 4.62 0.44 1.27
N ALA A 167 3.71 -0.08 2.08
CA ALA A 167 3.53 0.39 3.46
C ALA A 167 4.71 0.00 4.35
N THR A 168 5.17 -1.26 4.24
CA THR A 168 6.36 -1.76 4.95
C THR A 168 7.59 -0.91 4.62
N ALA A 169 7.81 -0.60 3.35
CA ALA A 169 8.94 0.21 2.92
C ALA A 169 8.92 1.63 3.51
N LEU A 170 7.75 2.26 3.61
CA LEU A 170 7.61 3.57 4.26
C LEU A 170 7.90 3.48 5.77
N ASN A 171 7.44 2.43 6.43
CA ASN A 171 7.73 2.17 7.83
C ASN A 171 9.24 1.93 8.07
N ASP A 172 9.91 1.22 7.16
CA ASP A 172 11.35 1.00 7.21
C ASP A 172 12.15 2.30 7.02
N GLN A 173 11.73 3.17 6.08
CA GLN A 173 12.35 4.49 5.93
C GLN A 173 12.20 5.33 7.19
N MET A 174 11.00 5.33 7.79
CA MET A 174 10.76 5.99 9.07
C MET A 174 11.72 5.47 10.13
N ARG A 175 11.78 4.14 10.31
CA ARG A 175 12.65 3.49 11.30
C ARG A 175 14.11 3.89 11.11
N GLN A 176 14.61 3.79 9.88
CA GLN A 176 16.00 4.10 9.55
C GLN A 176 16.35 5.58 9.74
N LYS A 177 15.43 6.50 9.45
CA LYS A 177 15.72 7.93 9.51
C LYS A 177 15.48 8.53 10.88
N LEU A 178 14.39 8.12 11.55
CA LEU A 178 14.00 8.66 12.84
C LEU A 178 14.72 7.94 13.98
N LEU A 179 14.65 6.61 14.04
CA LEU A 179 15.11 5.87 15.22
C LEU A 179 16.63 5.73 15.29
N ASN A 180 17.33 5.68 14.15
CA ASN A 180 18.80 5.62 14.16
C ASN A 180 19.45 6.87 14.77
N GLY A 181 18.76 8.01 14.77
CA GLY A 181 19.24 9.27 15.35
C GLY A 181 18.65 9.60 16.73
N LEU A 182 17.71 8.79 17.24
CA LEU A 182 16.97 9.08 18.46
C LEU A 182 17.49 8.24 19.61
N ASP A 183 17.99 8.89 20.67
CA ASP A 183 18.27 8.20 21.93
C ASP A 183 16.95 7.97 22.68
N ILE A 184 16.30 6.86 22.35
CA ILE A 184 15.02 6.42 22.91
C ILE A 184 15.08 6.35 24.45
N ALA A 185 16.20 5.86 25.01
CA ALA A 185 16.34 5.70 26.45
C ALA A 185 16.39 7.06 27.16
N ALA A 186 16.98 8.07 26.51
CA ALA A 186 17.03 9.42 27.04
C ALA A 186 15.70 10.18 26.96
N LEU A 187 14.63 9.61 26.38
CA LEU A 187 13.31 10.26 26.32
C LEU A 187 12.48 10.04 27.58
N ASP A 188 12.79 9.03 28.40
CA ASP A 188 12.00 8.73 29.61
C ASP A 188 11.95 9.94 30.56
N GLY A 189 10.74 10.35 30.93
CA GLY A 189 10.45 11.51 31.75
C GLY A 189 10.60 12.87 31.04
N LYS A 190 10.97 12.91 29.75
CA LYS A 190 11.10 14.16 29.00
C LYS A 190 9.82 14.57 28.32
N LYS A 191 9.63 15.89 28.21
CA LYS A 191 8.62 16.47 27.34
C LYS A 191 9.06 16.35 25.90
N ILE A 192 8.24 15.71 25.08
CA ILE A 192 8.47 15.52 23.64
C ILE A 192 7.31 16.11 22.84
N SER A 193 7.61 16.62 21.66
CA SER A 193 6.65 16.89 20.60
C SER A 193 6.77 15.82 19.53
N PHE A 194 5.63 15.36 19.01
CA PHE A 194 5.60 14.32 17.98
C PHE A 194 4.63 14.70 16.86
N THR A 195 4.94 14.21 15.67
CA THR A 195 4.05 14.21 14.51
C THR A 195 4.09 12.83 13.88
N GLY A 196 2.94 12.29 13.50
CA GLY A 196 2.86 10.95 12.93
C GLY A 196 1.49 10.63 12.38
N ALA A 197 1.25 9.35 12.14
CA ALA A 197 -0.07 8.87 11.74
C ALA A 197 -0.47 7.62 12.51
N PHE A 198 -1.78 7.41 12.64
CA PHE A 198 -2.33 6.20 13.24
C PHE A 198 -3.62 5.77 12.54
N THR A 199 -3.93 4.49 12.69
CA THR A 199 -5.22 3.91 12.28
C THR A 199 -6.11 3.82 13.52
N LEU A 200 -7.31 4.37 13.46
CA LEU A 200 -8.28 4.35 14.57
C LEU A 200 -8.94 2.97 14.68
N LEU A 201 -8.24 2.05 15.35
CA LEU A 201 -8.74 0.72 15.69
C LEU A 201 -9.67 0.78 16.91
N THR A 202 -9.25 1.50 17.96
CA THR A 202 -10.04 1.72 19.17
C THR A 202 -9.89 3.19 19.62
N PRO A 203 -10.93 3.82 20.19
CA PRO A 203 -10.79 5.17 20.75
C PRO A 203 -9.89 5.23 21.99
N ALA A 204 -9.79 4.14 22.74
CA ALA A 204 -9.07 4.08 24.01
C ALA A 204 -7.55 3.91 23.85
N THR A 205 -7.06 3.43 22.71
CA THR A 205 -5.62 3.21 22.48
C THR A 205 -5.22 3.69 21.10
N VAL A 206 -4.31 4.65 21.08
CA VAL A 206 -3.77 5.29 19.89
C VAL A 206 -2.31 4.88 19.74
N THR A 207 -2.02 4.07 18.73
CA THR A 207 -0.65 3.66 18.38
C THR A 207 -0.20 4.42 17.14
N ILE A 208 0.69 5.40 17.34
CA ILE A 208 1.14 6.34 16.32
C ILE A 208 2.45 5.84 15.71
N THR A 209 2.52 5.85 14.39
CA THR A 209 3.77 5.72 13.63
C THR A 209 4.36 7.13 13.43
N PRO A 210 5.40 7.53 14.19
CA PRO A 210 5.92 8.90 14.16
C PRO A 210 6.74 9.16 12.89
N VAL A 211 6.63 10.35 12.31
CA VAL A 211 7.54 10.85 11.27
C VAL A 211 8.52 11.89 11.81
N ALA A 212 8.27 12.41 13.00
CA ALA A 212 9.13 13.34 13.72
C ALA A 212 8.88 13.23 15.23
N VAL A 213 9.97 13.29 16.01
CA VAL A 213 9.97 13.40 17.48
C VAL A 213 11.08 14.38 17.86
N SER A 214 10.78 15.32 18.76
CA SER A 214 11.72 16.34 19.25
C SER A 214 11.53 16.62 20.73
#